data_AF-A0A3C1PZE4-F1
#
_entry.id   AF-A0A3C1PZE4-F1
#
_cell.length_a   1.000
_cell.length_b   1.000
_cell.length_c   1.000
_cell.angle_alpha   90.00
_cell.angle_beta   90.00
_cell.angle_gamma   90.00
#
_symmetry.space_group_name_H-M   'P 1'
#
loop_
_entity.id
_entity.type
_entity.pdbx_description
1 polymer ?
#
loop_
_entity_poly.entity_id
_entity_poly.type
_entity_poly.pdbx_seq_one_letter_code
_entity_poly.pdbx_strand_id
1 'polypeptide(L)'
;METSPYGTTKDGQTVRLFTLTNSSGVEVQLCEYGAIVASVKTPDCSGKFANITLAKDSLEGWLENPEYLGATVGRYGNRISKGKFSI
;
A
#
# COMPACT_ATOMS: atom_id res chain seq x y z
N MET A 1 5.88 -14.73 -5.57
CA MET A 1 4.97 -13.57 -5.70
C MET A 1 3.65 -14.11 -6.18
N GLU A 2 2.59 -13.81 -5.46
CA GLU A 2 1.22 -14.16 -5.81
C GLU A 2 0.45 -12.89 -6.19
N THR A 3 -0.58 -13.03 -7.02
CA THR A 3 -1.41 -11.91 -7.45
C THR A 3 -2.87 -12.31 -7.38
N SER A 4 -3.69 -11.45 -6.78
CA SER A 4 -5.13 -11.65 -6.67
C SER A 4 -5.90 -10.40 -7.12
N PRO A 5 -7.15 -10.55 -7.59
CA PRO A 5 -8.05 -9.42 -7.75
C PRO A 5 -8.29 -8.74 -6.39
N TYR A 6 -8.24 -7.42 -6.36
CA TYR A 6 -8.48 -6.64 -5.13
C TYR A 6 -9.77 -5.83 -5.17
N GLY A 7 -10.19 -5.42 -6.37
CA GLY A 7 -11.47 -4.74 -6.59
C GLY A 7 -11.45 -3.94 -7.89
N THR A 8 -12.40 -3.04 -8.01
CA THR A 8 -12.52 -2.15 -9.17
C THR A 8 -12.69 -0.71 -8.69
N THR A 9 -11.99 0.23 -9.33
CA THR A 9 -12.13 1.65 -9.04
C THR A 9 -13.49 2.19 -9.50
N LYS A 10 -13.85 3.40 -9.05
CA LYS A 10 -15.11 4.07 -9.44
C LYS A 10 -15.25 4.29 -10.95
N ASP A 11 -14.13 4.41 -11.65
CA ASP A 11 -14.05 4.54 -13.11
C ASP A 11 -13.90 3.20 -13.85
N GLY A 12 -14.04 2.07 -13.15
CA GLY A 12 -14.12 0.74 -13.77
C GLY A 12 -12.78 0.04 -13.99
N GLN A 13 -11.67 0.57 -13.45
CA GLN A 13 -10.36 -0.08 -13.57
C GLN A 13 -10.21 -1.19 -12.53
N THR A 14 -9.90 -2.40 -12.98
CA THR A 14 -9.57 -3.51 -12.09
C THR A 14 -8.23 -3.25 -11.40
N VAL A 15 -8.19 -3.44 -10.09
CA VAL A 15 -7.00 -3.29 -9.25
C VAL A 15 -6.62 -4.66 -8.70
N ARG A 16 -5.32 -4.96 -8.73
CA ARG A 16 -4.75 -6.19 -8.18
C ARG A 16 -4.03 -5.95 -6.87
N LEU A 17 -3.91 -7.01 -6.07
CA LEU A 17 -3.04 -7.09 -4.90
C LEU A 17 -1.90 -8.05 -5.21
N PHE A 18 -0.67 -7.63 -4.93
CA PHE A 18 0.53 -8.45 -5.05
C PHE A 18 0.99 -8.88 -3.66
N THR A 19 1.15 -10.17 -3.44
CA THR A 19 1.69 -10.72 -2.19
C THR A 19 3.11 -11.22 -2.42
N LEU A 20 4.05 -10.66 -1.65
CA LEU A 20 5.47 -11.02 -1.67
C LEU A 20 5.82 -11.70 -0.35
N THR A 21 6.40 -12.89 -0.41
CA THR A 21 6.86 -13.63 0.76
C THR A 21 8.33 -13.99 0.59
N ASN A 22 9.16 -13.71 1.60
CA ASN A 22 10.57 -14.07 1.59
C ASN A 22 10.82 -15.46 2.23
N SER A 23 12.07 -15.93 2.20
CA SER A 23 12.47 -17.23 2.77
C SER A 23 12.29 -17.33 4.30
N SER A 24 12.14 -16.20 4.99
CA SER A 24 11.88 -16.14 6.43
C SER A 24 10.39 -16.02 6.76
N GLY A 25 9.51 -16.08 5.76
CA GLY A 25 8.06 -16.00 5.92
C GLY A 25 7.50 -14.59 6.07
N VAL A 26 8.33 -13.54 6.00
CA VAL A 26 7.84 -12.14 6.00
C VAL A 26 7.01 -11.92 4.75
N GLU A 27 5.79 -11.43 4.94
CA GLU A 27 4.81 -11.19 3.88
C GLU A 27 4.57 -9.68 3.73
N VAL A 28 4.59 -9.19 2.49
CA VAL A 28 4.22 -7.82 2.14
C VAL A 28 3.13 -7.87 1.08
N GLN A 29 2.04 -7.13 1.29
CA GLN A 29 1.00 -6.94 0.30
C GLN A 29 1.10 -5.54 -0.31
N LEU A 30 1.18 -5.47 -1.63
CA LEU A 30 1.24 -4.25 -2.41
C LEU A 30 -0.01 -4.10 -3.26
N CYS A 31 -0.70 -2.98 -3.15
CA CYS A 31 -1.82 -2.64 -4.02
C CYS A 31 -1.28 -2.05 -5.32
N GLU A 32 -1.81 -2.52 -6.45
CA GLU A 32 -1.51 -1.96 -7.77
C GLU A 32 -1.85 -0.45 -7.83
N TYR A 33 -2.94 -0.06 -7.18
CA TYR A 33 -3.33 1.34 -7.07
C TYR A 33 -2.33 2.10 -6.18
N GLY A 34 -1.63 3.08 -6.77
CA GLY A 34 -0.69 3.95 -6.07
C GLY A 34 0.55 3.26 -5.50
N ALA A 35 0.81 1.99 -5.89
CA ALA A 35 1.84 1.14 -5.31
C ALA A 35 1.80 1.16 -3.77
N ILE A 36 0.60 1.09 -3.18
CA ILE A 36 0.40 1.21 -1.74
C ILE A 36 0.90 -0.04 -1.03
N VAL A 37 1.66 0.14 0.06
CA VAL A 37 1.96 -0.95 1.01
C VAL A 37 0.73 -1.19 1.88
N ALA A 38 -0.07 -2.19 1.52
CA ALA A 38 -1.34 -2.49 2.19
C ALA A 38 -1.13 -3.22 3.51
N SER A 39 -0.15 -4.14 3.58
CA SER A 39 0.21 -4.84 4.82
C SER A 39 1.67 -5.30 4.82
N VAL A 40 2.25 -5.42 6.02
CA VAL A 40 3.55 -6.06 6.27
C VAL A 40 3.40 -6.97 7.47
N LYS A 41 3.47 -8.29 7.27
CA LYS A 41 3.46 -9.29 8.35
C LYS A 41 4.85 -9.81 8.63
N THR A 42 5.26 -9.69 9.90
CA THR A 42 6.59 -10.09 10.38
C THR A 42 6.46 -10.83 11.71
N PRO A 43 7.38 -11.75 12.06
CA PRO A 43 7.35 -12.39 13.37
C PRO A 43 7.78 -11.42 14.47
N ASP A 44 7.25 -11.60 15.67
CA ASP A 44 7.80 -11.05 16.91
C ASP A 44 8.93 -11.93 17.47
N CYS A 45 9.41 -11.62 18.68
CA CYS A 45 10.47 -12.40 19.34
C CYS A 45 10.09 -13.84 19.70
N SER A 46 8.79 -14.17 19.69
CA SER A 46 8.28 -15.53 19.90
C SER A 46 7.98 -16.26 18.59
N GLY A 47 8.25 -15.63 17.44
CA GLY A 47 7.96 -16.18 16.11
C GLY A 47 6.51 -15.97 15.67
N LYS A 48 5.68 -15.23 16.42
CA LYS A 48 4.29 -14.99 16.07
C LYS A 48 4.20 -13.87 15.03
N PHE A 49 3.58 -14.16 13.89
CA PHE A 49 3.39 -13.19 12.82
C PHE A 49 2.21 -12.26 13.08
N ALA A 50 2.41 -10.97 12.85
CA ALA A 50 1.36 -9.96 12.88
C ALA A 50 1.59 -8.88 11.83
N ASN A 51 0.51 -8.25 11.35
CA ASN A 51 0.61 -7.05 10.53
C ASN A 51 1.09 -5.88 11.39
N ILE A 52 2.11 -5.16 10.92
CA ILE A 52 2.71 -4.02 11.63
C ILE A 52 2.41 -2.66 11.01
N THR A 53 1.65 -2.61 9.91
CA THR A 53 1.21 -1.35 9.29
C THR A 53 -0.20 -0.98 9.73
N LEU A 54 -0.51 0.33 9.66
CA LEU A 54 -1.90 0.76 9.59
C LEU A 54 -2.46 0.32 8.23
N ALA A 55 -3.59 -0.38 8.26
CA ALA A 55 -4.20 -0.98 7.08
C ALA A 55 -5.67 -0.56 6.95
N LYS A 56 -6.19 -0.69 5.73
CA LYS A 56 -7.63 -0.62 5.43
C LYS A 56 -8.08 -2.01 4.99
N ASP A 57 -9.35 -2.32 5.24
CA ASP A 57 -9.89 -3.67 4.99
C ASP A 57 -10.20 -3.93 3.50
N SER A 58 -10.38 -2.88 2.70
CA SER A 58 -10.80 -2.99 1.30
C SER A 58 -10.17 -1.94 0.38
N LEU A 59 -10.26 -2.17 -0.94
CA LEU A 59 -9.85 -1.21 -1.96
C LEU A 59 -10.55 0.14 -1.77
N GLU A 60 -11.84 0.16 -1.46
CA GLU A 60 -12.61 1.39 -1.24
C GLU A 60 -12.00 2.24 -0.12
N GLY A 61 -11.56 1.61 0.97
CA GLY A 61 -10.86 2.31 2.06
C GLY A 61 -9.54 2.94 1.62
N TRP A 62 -8.83 2.30 0.67
CA TRP A 62 -7.60 2.84 0.08
C TRP A 62 -7.85 3.94 -0.95
N LEU A 63 -8.99 3.93 -1.65
CA LEU A 63 -9.36 4.97 -2.61
C LEU A 63 -9.71 6.30 -1.92
N GLU A 64 -10.14 6.28 -0.65
CA GLU A 64 -10.40 7.49 0.13
C GLU A 64 -9.13 8.02 0.82
N ASN A 65 -8.36 7.13 1.47
CA ASN A 65 -7.06 7.32 2.15
C ASN A 65 -6.53 8.78 2.30
N PRO A 66 -7.22 9.65 3.06
CA PRO A 66 -6.82 11.06 3.16
C PRO A 66 -5.53 11.24 3.98
N GLU A 67 -5.15 10.23 4.76
CA GLU A 67 -3.92 10.24 5.57
C GLU A 67 -2.67 9.78 4.81
N TYR A 68 -2.82 9.35 3.54
CA TYR A 68 -1.75 8.80 2.70
C TYR A 68 -1.05 7.57 3.31
N LEU A 69 -1.78 6.73 4.07
CA LEU A 69 -1.23 5.51 4.66
C LEU A 69 -0.66 4.61 3.56
N GLY A 70 0.57 4.12 3.78
CA GLY A 70 1.26 3.19 2.88
C GLY A 70 1.51 3.71 1.46
N ALA A 71 1.16 4.96 1.14
CA ALA A 71 1.17 5.47 -0.22
C ALA A 71 2.58 5.75 -0.74
N THR A 72 2.81 5.45 -2.01
CA THR A 72 3.99 5.93 -2.72
C THR A 72 3.76 7.37 -3.19
N VAL A 73 4.35 8.35 -2.50
CA VAL A 73 4.11 9.78 -2.75
C VAL A 73 4.97 10.30 -3.91
N GLY A 74 4.34 10.98 -4.88
CA GLY A 74 5.04 11.59 -6.01
C GLY A 74 4.15 12.57 -6.81
N ARG A 75 4.70 13.34 -7.76
CA ARG A 75 6.14 13.42 -8.15
C ARG A 75 7.02 14.22 -7.19
N TYR A 76 6.42 14.93 -6.23
CA TYR A 76 7.16 15.66 -5.21
C TYR A 76 6.57 15.28 -3.86
N GLY A 77 7.37 14.66 -3.00
CA GLY A 77 6.99 14.37 -1.63
C GLY A 77 7.04 15.65 -0.80
N ASN A 78 6.02 15.88 0.01
CA ASN A 78 5.91 17.04 0.91
C ASN A 78 5.59 18.37 0.18
N ARG A 79 5.91 19.50 0.83
CA ARG A 79 5.41 20.83 0.48
C ARG A 79 6.33 21.55 -0.50
N ILE A 80 5.71 22.20 -1.49
CA ILE A 80 6.34 23.23 -2.32
C ILE A 80 5.86 24.59 -1.80
N SER A 81 6.78 25.48 -1.43
CA SER A 81 6.43 26.81 -0.92
C SER A 81 5.58 27.57 -1.94
N LYS A 82 4.41 28.04 -1.50
CA LYS A 82 3.42 28.73 -2.34
C LYS A 82 2.99 27.94 -3.60
N GLY A 83 3.26 26.64 -3.66
CA GLY A 83 2.96 25.77 -4.82
C GLY A 83 3.70 26.16 -6.11
N LYS A 84 4.85 26.85 -6.02
CA LYS A 84 5.59 27.34 -7.20
C LYS A 84 7.08 27.08 -7.10
N PHE A 85 7.70 26.77 -8.24
CA PHE A 85 9.15 26.70 -8.45
C PHE A 85 9.47 27.04 -9.92
N SER A 86 10.73 27.35 -10.22
CA SER A 86 11.24 27.56 -11.58
C SER A 86 12.22 26.44 -11.93
N ILE A 87 12.29 26.09 -13.22
CA ILE A 87 13.22 25.11 -13.79
C ILE A 87 14.18 25.86 -14.71
#